data_AF-A0A2Z2HPF4-F1
#
_entry.id   AF-A0A2Z2HPF4-F1
#
_cell.length_a   1.000
_cell.length_b   1.000
_cell.length_c   1.000
_cell.angle_alpha   90.00
_cell.angle_beta   90.00
_cell.angle_gamma   90.00
#
_symmetry.space_group_name_H-M   'P 1'
#
loop_
_entity.id
_entity.type
_entity.pdbx_description
1 polymer ?
#
loop_
_entity_poly.entity_id
_entity_poly.type
_entity_poly.pdbx_seq_one_letter_code
_entity_poly.pdbx_strand_id
1 'polypeptide(L)' 'MEWTLGFIAIIFLTVGLIGQAFQMRKIRLTNHPDGELASPNIFTNKSNFKWYAIIGIGIACWYIAERL' A
#
# COMPACT_ATOMS: atom_id res chain seq x y z
N MET A 1 -4.78 14.97 -19.32
CA MET A 1 -4.37 14.85 -17.91
C MET A 1 -5.35 15.56 -17.01
N GLU A 2 -6.32 14.81 -16.51
CA GLU A 2 -7.28 15.29 -15.51
C GLU A 2 -6.58 15.46 -14.15
N TRP A 3 -6.26 16.71 -13.79
CA TRP A 3 -5.47 17.05 -12.61
C TRP A 3 -6.10 16.54 -11.30
N THR A 4 -7.43 16.57 -11.21
CA THR A 4 -8.16 16.09 -10.03
C THR A 4 -7.91 14.61 -9.79
N LEU A 5 -8.01 13.79 -10.84
CA LEU A 5 -7.72 12.36 -10.77
C LEU A 5 -6.24 12.09 -10.48
N GLY A 6 -5.34 12.93 -11.02
CA GLY A 6 -3.91 12.89 -10.72
C GLY A 6 -3.62 13.10 -9.22
N PHE A 7 -4.22 14.12 -8.59
CA PHE A 7 -4.07 14.33 -7.15
C PHE A 7 -4.66 13.19 -6.32
N ILE A 8 -5.85 12.71 -6.69
CA ILE A 8 -6.47 11.55 -6.02
C ILE A 8 -5.57 10.32 -6.10
N ALA A 9 -4.95 10.06 -7.25
CA ALA A 9 -4.02 8.97 -7.44
C ALA A 9 -2.80 9.07 -6.50
N ILE A 10 -2.20 10.26 -6.39
CA ILE A 10 -1.06 10.51 -5.50
C ILE A 10 -1.45 10.28 -4.03
N ILE A 11 -2.62 10.76 -3.62
CA ILE A 11 -3.13 10.56 -2.25
C ILE A 11 -3.29 9.07 -1.95
N PHE A 12 -3.95 8.32 -2.84
CA PHE A 12 -4.14 6.89 -2.65
C PHE A 12 -2.81 6.12 -2.63
N LEU A 13 -1.89 6.40 -3.55
CA LEU A 13 -0.57 5.78 -3.56
C LEU A 13 0.19 6.06 -2.26
N THR A 14 0.21 7.31 -1.81
CA THR A 14 0.93 7.72 -0.59
C THR A 14 0.34 7.02 0.65
N VAL A 15 -0.97 7.06 0.82
CA VAL A 15 -1.66 6.41 1.94
C VAL A 15 -1.47 4.89 1.89
N GLY A 16 -1.57 4.29 0.70
CA GLY A 16 -1.38 2.86 0.49
C GLY A 16 0.01 2.37 0.89
N LEU A 17 1.06 3.04 0.39
CA LEU A 17 2.45 2.69 0.68
C LEU A 17 2.81 2.90 2.15
N ILE A 18 2.45 4.05 2.72
CA ILE A 18 2.73 4.36 4.13
C ILE A 18 1.98 3.39 5.04
N GLY A 19 0.69 3.20 4.79
CA GLY A 19 -0.15 2.29 5.58
C GLY A 19 0.34 0.84 5.53
N GLN A 20 0.78 0.37 4.36
CA GLN A 20 1.40 -0.94 4.21
C GLN A 20 2.67 -1.07 5.05
N ALA A 21 3.55 -0.07 5.03
CA ALA A 21 4.79 -0.08 5.82
C ALA A 21 4.50 -0.18 7.33
N PHE A 22 3.52 0.59 7.84
CA PHE A 22 3.09 0.48 9.23
C PHE A 22 2.47 -0.88 9.56
N GLN A 23 1.67 -1.44 8.66
CA GLN A 23 1.07 -2.76 8.85
C GLN A 23 2.12 -3.86 8.88
N MET A 24 3.12 -3.82 7.99
CA MET A 24 4.26 -4.75 8.01
C MET A 24 5.08 -4.60 9.29
N ARG A 25 5.32 -3.37 9.76
CA ARG A 25 5.96 -3.15 11.07
C ARG A 25 5.14 -3.79 12.20
N LYS A 26 3.81 -3.64 12.18
CA LYS A 26 2.92 -4.24 13.17
C LYS A 26 3.02 -5.78 13.14
N ILE A 27 2.89 -6.41 11.97
CA ILE A 27 2.99 -7.86 11.80
C ILE A 27 4.31 -8.40 12.36
N ARG A 28 5.43 -7.72 12.04
CA ARG A 28 6.77 -8.10 12.53
C ARG A 28 6.83 -8.10 14.06
N LEU A 29 6.37 -7.02 14.69
CA LEU A 29 6.39 -6.89 16.15
C LEU A 29 5.48 -7.92 16.84
N THR A 30 4.37 -8.33 16.21
CA THR A 30 3.49 -9.36 16.78
C THR A 30 3.98 -10.80 16.59
N ASN A 31 4.63 -11.12 15.47
CA ASN A 31 4.97 -12.50 15.11
C ASN A 31 6.45 -12.85 15.34
N HIS A 32 7.33 -11.85 15.39
CA HIS A 32 8.78 -12.01 15.57
C HIS A 32 9.30 -11.01 16.61
N PRO A 33 8.85 -11.11 17.88
CA PRO A 33 9.22 -10.16 18.93
C PRO A 33 10.73 -10.16 19.25
N ASP A 34 11.42 -11.29 19.09
CA ASP A 34 12.83 -11.46 19.49
C ASP A 34 13.85 -11.04 18.41
N GLY A 35 13.43 -10.24 17.43
CA GLY A 35 14.32 -9.73 16.39
C GLY A 35 14.69 -10.75 15.30
N GLU A 36 13.99 -11.88 15.25
CA GLU A 36 14.11 -12.82 14.14
C GLU A 36 13.78 -12.14 12.80
N LEU A 37 14.51 -12.54 11.76
CA LEU A 37 14.26 -12.06 10.40
C LEU A 37 12.82 -12.40 10.01
N ALA A 38 12.02 -11.36 9.77
CA ALA A 38 10.65 -11.53 9.32
C ALA A 38 10.63 -12.32 8.00
N SER A 39 9.80 -13.37 7.94
CA SER A 39 9.62 -14.15 6.71
C SER A 39 9.16 -13.25 5.54
N PRO A 40 9.61 -13.52 4.30
CA PRO A 40 9.06 -12.87 3.10
C PRO A 40 7.53 -12.96 2.98
N ASN A 41 6.90 -13.95 3.65
CA ASN A 41 5.45 -14.06 3.75
C ASN A 41 4.77 -12.86 4.43
N ILE A 42 5.53 -11.94 5.03
CA ILE A 42 4.97 -10.68 5.55
C ILE A 42 4.27 -9.89 4.46
N PHE A 43 4.77 -9.89 3.21
CA PHE A 43 4.16 -9.18 2.10
C PHE A 43 2.81 -9.81 1.69
N THR A 44 2.68 -11.12 1.77
CA THR A 44 1.46 -11.86 1.38
C THR A 44 0.45 -11.99 2.53
N ASN A 45 0.74 -11.43 3.71
CA ASN A 45 -0.16 -11.46 4.84
C ASN A 45 -1.52 -10.81 4.50
N LYS A 46 -2.62 -11.48 4.82
CA LYS A 46 -3.99 -11.01 4.52
C LYS A 46 -4.27 -9.59 5.04
N SER A 47 -3.65 -9.18 6.13
CA SER A 47 -3.81 -7.82 6.67
C SER A 47 -3.23 -6.71 5.78
N ASN A 48 -2.35 -7.05 4.83
CA ASN A 48 -1.84 -6.12 3.82
C ASN A 48 -2.77 -5.96 2.61
N PHE A 49 -3.75 -6.84 2.42
CA PHE A 49 -4.63 -6.84 1.24
C PHE A 49 -5.31 -5.50 1.00
N LYS A 50 -5.81 -4.86 2.06
CA LYS A 50 -6.45 -3.54 1.98
C LYS A 50 -5.52 -2.45 1.44
N TRP A 51 -4.23 -2.51 1.77
CA TRP A 51 -3.26 -1.52 1.32
C TRP A 51 -2.92 -1.73 -0.15
N TYR A 52 -2.82 -2.99 -0.61
CA TYR A 52 -2.69 -3.28 -2.04
C TYR A 52 -3.90 -2.83 -2.86
N ALA A 53 -5.11 -2.98 -2.31
CA ALA A 53 -6.31 -2.46 -2.96
C ALA A 53 -6.25 -0.94 -3.13
N ILE A 54 -5.83 -0.21 -2.08
CA ILE A 54 -5.66 1.25 -2.13
C ILE A 54 -4.59 1.65 -3.15
N ILE A 55 -3.44 0.97 -3.18
CA ILE A 55 -2.37 1.20 -4.16
C ILE A 55 -2.90 0.96 -5.57
N GLY A 56 -3.61 -0.15 -5.79
CA GLY A 56 -4.20 -0.49 -7.08
C GLY A 56 -5.21 0.55 -7.57
N ILE A 57 -6.07 1.06 -6.68
CA ILE A 57 -6.98 2.17 -6.98
C ILE A 57 -6.20 3.42 -7.37
N GLY A 58 -5.13 3.78 -6.63
CA GLY A 58 -4.28 4.91 -6.98
C GLY A 58 -3.65 4.79 -8.37
N ILE A 59 -3.11 3.61 -8.72
CA ILE A 59 -2.56 3.33 -10.06
C ILE A 59 -3.65 3.44 -11.13
N ALA A 60 -4.85 2.91 -10.87
CA ALA A 60 -5.97 3.01 -11.80
C ALA A 60 -6.41 4.47 -12.01
N CYS A 61 -6.53 5.26 -10.95
CA CYS A 61 -6.81 6.69 -11.03
C CYS A 61 -5.75 7.43 -11.84
N TRP A 62 -4.46 7.13 -11.65
CA TRP A 62 -3.38 7.73 -12.43
C TRP A 62 -3.49 7.36 -13.91
N TYR A 63 -3.70 6.08 -14.21
CA TYR A 63 -3.82 5.62 -15.59
C TYR A 63 -5.00 6.30 -16.31
N ILE A 64 -6.14 6.41 -15.65
CA ILE A 64 -7.31 7.10 -16.18
C ILE A 64 -7.01 8.60 -16.35
N ALA A 65 -6.37 9.24 -15.37
CA ALA A 65 -5.97 10.64 -15.45
C ALA A 65 -5.05 10.93 -16.64
N GLU A 66 -4.12 10.02 -16.94
CA GLU A 66 -3.18 10.14 -18.06
C GLU A 66 -3.86 9.96 -19.42
N ARG A 67 -4.86 9.07 -19.50
CA ARG A 67 -5.53 8.69 -20.76
C ARG A 67 -6.75 9.53 -21.10
N LEU A 68 -7.25 10.34 -20.17
CA LEU A 68 -8.31 11.33 -20.36
C LEU A 68 -7.73 12.76 -20.41
#